data_AF-A0A4D8SCJ1-F1
#
_entry.id   AF-A0A4D8SCJ1-F1
#
_cell.length_a   1.000
_cell.length_b   1.000
_cell.length_c   1.000
_cell.angle_alpha   90.00
_cell.angle_beta   90.00
_cell.angle_gamma   90.00
#
_symmetry.space_group_name_H-M   'P 1'
#
loop_
_entity.id
_entity.type
_entity.pdbx_description
1 polymer ?
#
loop_
_entity_poly.entity_id
_entity_poly.type
_entity_poly.pdbx_seq_one_letter_code
_entity_poly.pdbx_strand_id
1 'polypeptide(L)'
;MGEWIKETSFKLVASQGNLVLQCNCRGKILEVQKVSTRFNIKYFTNERRISYENGKLFDFHGLTVLKGEQASSQITEMLSSMISEVGEDLSSVSREAGIPVTVAITSIEDVGKLYLDERRYLDFSTTYLEYDLGREYLKDRPGFASERRFKLTIHVQGRGLKTVHWLESGRGEVYASPDSVNWGQDIGEFRRILGEFRPTSRAFQEIREYMNAFVSP
;
A
#
# COMPACT_ATOMS: atom_id res chain seq x y z
N MET A 1 9.80 -27.92 -0.27
CA MET A 1 9.70 -26.80 -1.23
C MET A 1 9.67 -25.53 -0.41
N GLY A 2 10.72 -24.70 -0.48
CA GLY A 2 10.82 -23.50 0.34
C GLY A 2 9.86 -22.42 -0.14
N GLU A 3 9.09 -21.83 0.78
CA GLU A 3 8.28 -20.64 0.51
C GLU A 3 9.15 -19.56 -0.13
N TRP A 4 8.82 -19.19 -1.37
CA TRP A 4 9.66 -18.33 -2.21
C TRP A 4 9.60 -16.85 -1.79
N ILE A 5 8.61 -16.45 -0.98
CA ILE A 5 8.52 -15.15 -0.33
C ILE A 5 8.15 -15.36 1.15
N LYS A 6 9.07 -15.04 2.06
CA LYS A 6 8.85 -15.16 3.52
C LYS A 6 8.25 -13.92 4.17
N GLU A 7 8.36 -12.75 3.53
CA GLU A 7 8.01 -11.46 4.12
C GLU A 7 6.95 -10.77 3.27
N THR A 8 5.91 -10.25 3.93
CA THR A 8 4.85 -9.52 3.25
C THR A 8 5.32 -8.16 2.77
N SER A 9 5.14 -7.91 1.47
CA SER A 9 5.32 -6.61 0.83
C SER A 9 3.99 -6.04 0.39
N PHE A 10 3.84 -4.73 0.53
CA PHE A 10 2.60 -4.04 0.27
C PHE A 10 2.87 -2.65 -0.27
N LYS A 11 2.35 -2.36 -1.44
CA LYS A 11 2.37 -1.04 -2.06
C LYS A 11 0.96 -0.62 -2.40
N LEU A 12 0.60 0.59 -2.03
CA LEU A 12 -0.63 1.25 -2.40
C LEU A 12 -0.30 2.67 -2.84
N VAL A 13 -0.76 3.05 -4.03
CA VAL A 13 -0.72 4.41 -4.54
C VAL A 13 -2.14 4.81 -4.89
N ALA A 14 -2.66 5.84 -4.24
CA ALA A 14 -3.99 6.37 -4.47
C ALA A 14 -3.92 7.86 -4.81
N SER A 15 -4.61 8.25 -5.87
CA SER A 15 -4.77 9.64 -6.33
C SER A 15 -6.05 9.72 -7.16
N GLN A 16 -6.58 10.92 -7.42
CA GLN A 16 -7.83 11.06 -8.15
C GLN A 16 -7.82 10.30 -9.49
N GLY A 17 -8.76 9.37 -9.66
CA GLY A 17 -8.89 8.55 -10.86
C GLY A 17 -7.82 7.47 -11.04
N ASN A 18 -6.91 7.26 -10.08
CA ASN A 18 -5.83 6.29 -10.21
C ASN A 18 -5.57 5.55 -8.91
N LEU A 19 -5.54 4.22 -8.98
CA LEU A 19 -5.23 3.34 -7.87
C LEU A 19 -4.28 2.23 -8.36
N VAL A 20 -3.18 2.04 -7.64
CA VAL A 20 -2.28 0.91 -7.82
C VAL A 20 -2.12 0.23 -6.47
N LEU A 21 -2.41 -1.06 -6.40
CA LEU A 21 -2.11 -1.89 -5.24
C LEU A 21 -1.27 -3.08 -5.69
N GLN A 22 -0.19 -3.35 -4.98
CA GLN A 22 0.63 -4.54 -5.17
C GLN A 22 0.88 -5.16 -3.81
N CYS A 23 0.56 -6.44 -3.67
CA CYS A 23 0.77 -7.15 -2.43
C CYS A 23 1.39 -8.52 -2.73
N ASN A 24 2.42 -8.86 -1.98
CA ASN A 24 2.97 -10.20 -1.95
C ASN A 24 2.91 -10.72 -0.52
N CYS A 25 2.30 -11.88 -0.33
CA CYS A 25 2.10 -12.49 0.98
C CYS A 25 2.06 -14.01 0.82
N ARG A 26 2.92 -14.72 1.57
CA ARG A 26 2.93 -16.20 1.66
C ARG A 26 2.88 -16.92 0.30
N GLY A 27 3.65 -16.43 -0.67
CA GLY A 27 3.71 -17.00 -2.03
C GLY A 27 2.53 -16.65 -2.96
N LYS A 28 1.65 -15.73 -2.53
CA LYS A 28 0.56 -15.17 -3.34
C LYS A 28 0.93 -13.74 -3.74
N ILE A 29 0.69 -13.40 -5.01
CA ILE A 29 0.91 -12.06 -5.54
C ILE A 29 -0.44 -11.52 -6.03
N LEU A 30 -0.77 -10.33 -5.58
CA LEU A 30 -1.92 -9.56 -6.01
C LEU A 30 -1.46 -8.24 -6.61
N GLU A 31 -1.93 -7.95 -7.82
CA GLU A 31 -1.74 -6.66 -8.46
C GLU A 31 -3.11 -6.10 -8.83
N VAL A 32 -3.36 -4.86 -8.48
CA VAL A 32 -4.58 -4.13 -8.83
C VAL A 32 -4.16 -2.82 -9.48
N GLN A 33 -4.77 -2.54 -10.61
CA GLN A 33 -4.62 -1.27 -11.29
C GLN A 33 -5.99 -0.76 -11.68
N LYS A 34 -6.33 0.47 -11.28
CA LYS A 34 -7.53 1.17 -11.72
C LYS A 34 -7.12 2.50 -12.32
N VAL A 35 -7.65 2.77 -13.51
CA VAL A 35 -7.52 4.04 -14.21
C VAL A 35 -8.92 4.50 -14.60
N SER A 36 -9.33 5.65 -14.06
CA SER A 36 -10.70 6.16 -14.13
C SER A 36 -11.71 5.13 -13.65
N THR A 37 -12.55 4.58 -14.54
CA THR A 37 -13.60 3.59 -14.20
C THR A 37 -13.19 2.16 -14.47
N ARG A 38 -12.05 1.93 -15.14
CA ARG A 38 -11.59 0.59 -15.52
C ARG A 38 -10.60 0.09 -14.49
N PHE A 39 -10.72 -1.18 -14.13
CA PHE A 39 -9.76 -1.84 -13.27
C PHE A 39 -9.41 -3.24 -13.75
N ASN A 40 -8.21 -3.68 -13.38
CA ASN A 40 -7.71 -5.01 -13.58
C ASN A 40 -7.16 -5.52 -12.24
N ILE A 41 -7.51 -6.76 -11.90
CA ILE A 41 -6.94 -7.49 -10.78
C ILE A 41 -6.18 -8.68 -11.37
N LYS A 42 -4.90 -8.82 -11.04
CA LYS A 42 -4.13 -10.04 -11.32
C LYS A 42 -3.81 -10.71 -10.01
N TYR A 43 -4.03 -12.02 -9.98
CA TYR A 43 -3.74 -12.83 -8.81
C TYR A 43 -2.95 -14.06 -9.24
N PHE A 44 -1.84 -14.28 -8.55
CA PHE A 44 -0.90 -15.35 -8.85
C PHE A 44 -0.63 -16.14 -7.59
N THR A 45 -0.66 -17.45 -7.74
CA THR A 45 -0.18 -18.42 -6.76
C THR A 45 0.77 -19.39 -7.46
N ASN A 46 1.33 -20.34 -6.73
CA ASN A 46 2.15 -21.40 -7.33
C ASN A 46 1.39 -22.26 -8.35
N GLU A 47 0.07 -22.31 -8.26
CA GLU A 47 -0.78 -23.20 -9.06
C GLU A 47 -1.65 -22.46 -10.07
N ARG A 48 -1.93 -21.18 -9.84
CA ARG A 48 -2.90 -20.41 -10.63
C ARG A 48 -2.36 -19.05 -11.01
N ARG A 49 -2.70 -18.64 -12.21
CA ARG A 49 -2.49 -17.29 -12.73
C ARG A 49 -3.82 -16.82 -13.31
N ILE A 50 -4.42 -15.83 -12.67
CA ILE A 50 -5.72 -15.31 -13.08
C ILE A 50 -5.66 -13.79 -13.28
N SER A 51 -6.50 -13.31 -14.20
CA SER A 51 -6.74 -11.88 -14.37
C SER A 51 -8.23 -11.63 -14.44
N TYR A 52 -8.71 -10.69 -13.63
CA TYR A 52 -10.09 -10.21 -13.63
C TYR A 52 -10.11 -8.79 -14.19
N GLU A 53 -10.87 -8.57 -15.26
CA GLU A 53 -11.01 -7.26 -15.89
C GLU A 53 -12.43 -7.09 -16.43
N ASN A 54 -13.09 -5.99 -16.06
CA ASN A 54 -14.41 -5.59 -16.58
C ASN A 54 -15.45 -6.74 -16.57
N GLY A 55 -15.52 -7.49 -15.46
CA GLY A 55 -16.47 -8.60 -15.29
C GLY A 55 -16.09 -9.90 -16.01
N LYS A 56 -14.86 -10.03 -16.52
CA LYS A 56 -14.33 -11.27 -17.10
C LYS A 56 -13.17 -11.78 -16.25
N LEU A 57 -13.17 -13.07 -15.96
CA LEU A 57 -12.07 -13.75 -15.31
C LEU A 57 -11.39 -14.66 -16.32
N PHE A 58 -10.09 -14.44 -16.53
CA PHE A 58 -9.23 -15.25 -17.37
C PHE A 58 -8.38 -16.15 -16.49
N ASP A 59 -8.55 -17.46 -16.62
CA ASP A 59 -7.68 -18.46 -16.01
C ASP A 59 -6.70 -18.96 -17.06
N PHE A 60 -5.44 -18.58 -16.91
CA PHE A 60 -4.38 -18.94 -17.86
C PHE A 60 -3.90 -20.38 -17.70
N HIS A 61 -4.15 -21.02 -16.55
CA HIS A 61 -3.79 -22.42 -16.34
C HIS A 61 -4.87 -23.34 -16.93
N GLY A 62 -6.14 -23.05 -16.62
CA GLY A 62 -7.28 -23.80 -17.17
C GLY A 62 -7.63 -23.46 -18.61
N LEU A 63 -7.04 -22.39 -19.18
CA LEU A 63 -7.42 -21.82 -20.49
C LEU A 63 -8.93 -21.54 -20.59
N THR A 64 -9.52 -21.07 -19.49
CA THR A 64 -10.96 -20.77 -19.40
C THR A 64 -11.23 -19.29 -19.20
N VAL A 65 -12.44 -18.87 -19.60
CA VAL A 65 -12.92 -17.51 -19.40
C VAL A 65 -14.31 -17.57 -18.77
N LEU A 66 -14.43 -17.07 -17.54
CA LEU A 66 -15.74 -16.84 -16.90
C LEU A 66 -16.18 -15.39 -17.09
N LYS A 67 -17.48 -15.14 -16.98
CA LYS A 67 -18.07 -13.80 -17.17
C LYS A 67 -19.12 -13.49 -16.11
N GLY A 68 -19.34 -12.21 -15.86
CA GLY A 68 -20.42 -11.69 -15.03
C GLY A 68 -20.30 -12.12 -13.57
N GLU A 69 -21.42 -12.58 -13.02
CA GLU A 69 -21.52 -12.99 -11.62
C GLU A 69 -20.61 -14.18 -11.29
N GLN A 70 -20.57 -15.20 -12.15
CA GLN A 70 -19.68 -16.36 -11.96
C GLN A 70 -18.20 -15.96 -11.85
N ALA A 71 -17.75 -15.05 -12.73
CA ALA A 71 -16.39 -14.52 -12.67
C ALA A 71 -16.12 -13.78 -11.36
N SER A 72 -17.10 -13.01 -10.90
CA SER A 72 -17.00 -12.16 -9.71
C SER A 72 -17.01 -12.99 -8.42
N SER A 73 -17.90 -13.98 -8.31
CA SER A 73 -17.93 -14.92 -7.19
C SER A 73 -16.62 -15.71 -7.10
N GLN A 74 -16.10 -16.20 -8.23
CA GLN A 74 -14.89 -17.01 -8.22
C GLN A 74 -13.65 -16.21 -7.81
N ILE A 75 -13.47 -14.98 -8.32
CA ILE A 75 -12.32 -14.15 -7.93
C ILE A 75 -12.39 -13.77 -6.44
N THR A 76 -13.57 -13.39 -5.93
CA THR A 76 -13.75 -13.04 -4.52
C THR A 76 -13.45 -14.25 -3.60
N GLU A 77 -13.91 -15.44 -3.98
CA GLU A 77 -13.59 -16.67 -3.25
C GLU A 77 -12.08 -16.93 -3.22
N MET A 78 -11.40 -16.81 -4.37
CA MET A 78 -9.95 -17.01 -4.46
C MET A 78 -9.14 -16.00 -3.63
N LEU A 79 -9.60 -14.76 -3.55
CA LEU A 79 -8.94 -13.69 -2.80
C LEU A 79 -9.14 -13.78 -1.28
N SER A 80 -10.22 -14.44 -0.82
CA SER A 80 -10.62 -14.50 0.60
C SER A 80 -9.48 -14.88 1.56
N SER A 81 -8.75 -15.95 1.23
CA SER A 81 -7.62 -16.41 2.05
C SER A 81 -6.49 -15.39 2.13
N MET A 82 -6.15 -14.75 0.99
CA MET A 82 -5.07 -13.75 0.95
C MET A 82 -5.42 -12.52 1.78
N ILE A 83 -6.68 -12.08 1.77
CA ILE A 83 -7.12 -10.90 2.53
C ILE A 83 -6.90 -11.10 4.02
N SER A 84 -7.28 -12.26 4.55
CA SER A 84 -7.08 -12.59 5.97
C SER A 84 -5.60 -12.62 6.32
N GLU A 85 -4.78 -13.29 5.51
CA GLU A 85 -3.33 -13.42 5.73
C GLU A 85 -2.62 -12.07 5.70
N VAL A 86 -2.95 -11.21 4.73
CA VAL A 86 -2.40 -9.86 4.62
C VAL A 86 -2.80 -9.00 5.82
N GLY A 87 -4.06 -9.10 6.28
CA GLY A 87 -4.55 -8.38 7.45
C GLY A 87 -3.81 -8.78 8.73
N GLU A 88 -3.55 -10.06 8.93
CA GLU A 88 -2.74 -10.60 10.03
C GLU A 88 -1.31 -10.07 10.01
N ASP A 89 -0.66 -10.18 8.84
CA ASP A 89 0.74 -9.80 8.67
C ASP A 89 0.94 -8.29 8.87
N LEU A 90 0.08 -7.45 8.27
CA LEU A 90 0.12 -6.00 8.47
C LEU A 90 -0.11 -5.65 9.95
N SER A 91 -1.07 -6.30 10.61
CA SER A 91 -1.33 -6.07 12.03
C SER A 91 -0.13 -6.45 12.91
N SER A 92 0.62 -7.51 12.56
CA SER A 92 1.84 -7.85 13.28
C SER A 92 2.91 -6.78 13.13
N VAL A 93 3.15 -6.32 11.90
CA VAL A 93 4.15 -5.27 11.64
C VAL A 93 3.75 -3.95 12.33
N SER A 94 2.46 -3.63 12.39
CA SER A 94 1.98 -2.45 13.13
C SER A 94 2.30 -2.55 14.63
N ARG A 95 2.08 -3.72 15.26
CA ARG A 95 2.42 -3.92 16.68
C ARG A 95 3.92 -3.82 16.95
N GLU A 96 4.74 -4.32 16.03
CA GLU A 96 6.20 -4.36 16.19
C GLU A 96 6.86 -3.00 15.91
N ALA A 97 6.41 -2.29 14.88
CA ALA A 97 7.08 -1.10 14.35
C ALA A 97 6.25 0.19 14.41
N GLY A 98 5.03 0.13 14.94
CA GLY A 98 4.13 1.29 15.08
C GLY A 98 3.66 1.88 13.75
N ILE A 99 3.70 1.10 12.65
CA ILE A 99 3.30 1.60 11.33
C ILE A 99 1.78 1.71 11.18
N PRO A 100 1.27 2.71 10.45
CA PRO A 100 -0.16 2.96 10.32
C PRO A 100 -0.80 2.02 9.30
N VAL A 101 -1.60 1.03 9.70
CA VAL A 101 -2.06 -0.04 8.79
C VAL A 101 -3.49 0.06 8.33
N THR A 102 -4.29 0.94 8.92
CA THR A 102 -5.74 1.01 8.65
C THR A 102 -6.05 1.18 7.17
N VAL A 103 -5.33 2.08 6.46
CA VAL A 103 -5.56 2.28 5.00
C VAL A 103 -5.20 1.03 4.19
N ALA A 104 -4.08 0.38 4.50
CA ALA A 104 -3.63 -0.81 3.79
C ALA A 104 -4.61 -1.97 3.97
N ILE A 105 -5.05 -2.24 5.21
CA ILE A 105 -6.05 -3.27 5.52
C ILE A 105 -7.39 -2.96 4.83
N THR A 106 -7.87 -1.71 4.91
CA THR A 106 -9.11 -1.32 4.23
C THR A 106 -9.04 -1.57 2.72
N SER A 107 -7.89 -1.24 2.10
CA SER A 107 -7.73 -1.42 0.66
C SER A 107 -7.71 -2.89 0.22
N ILE A 108 -7.13 -3.81 1.00
CA ILE A 108 -7.15 -5.24 0.64
C ILE A 108 -8.55 -5.85 0.83
N GLU A 109 -9.27 -5.43 1.87
CA GLU A 109 -10.67 -5.84 2.08
C GLU A 109 -11.59 -5.36 0.95
N ASP A 110 -11.39 -4.11 0.51
CA ASP A 110 -12.12 -3.50 -0.59
C ASP A 110 -11.85 -4.24 -1.92
N VAL A 111 -10.61 -4.70 -2.15
CA VAL A 111 -10.29 -5.59 -3.29
C VAL A 111 -11.07 -6.90 -3.23
N GLY A 112 -11.19 -7.52 -2.04
CA GLY A 112 -11.98 -8.73 -1.85
C GLY A 112 -13.46 -8.58 -2.21
N LYS A 113 -14.01 -7.40 -1.96
CA LYS A 113 -15.39 -7.03 -2.28
C LYS A 113 -15.55 -6.50 -3.72
N LEU A 114 -14.46 -6.49 -4.51
CA LEU A 114 -14.39 -5.88 -5.84
C LEU A 114 -14.83 -4.40 -5.85
N TYR A 115 -14.65 -3.71 -4.73
CA TYR A 115 -15.08 -2.33 -4.52
C TYR A 115 -13.88 -1.40 -4.52
N LEU A 116 -13.42 -1.01 -5.71
CA LEU A 116 -12.20 -0.23 -5.90
C LEU A 116 -12.53 1.25 -6.11
N ASP A 117 -12.56 2.03 -5.02
CA ASP A 117 -12.72 3.49 -5.06
C ASP A 117 -11.54 4.17 -4.36
N GLU A 118 -10.70 4.87 -5.12
CA GLU A 118 -9.52 5.56 -4.61
C GLU A 118 -9.84 6.59 -3.52
N ARG A 119 -11.05 7.15 -3.54
CA ARG A 119 -11.47 8.20 -2.60
C ARG A 119 -11.58 7.68 -1.17
N ARG A 120 -11.73 6.36 -0.99
CA ARG A 120 -11.73 5.73 0.34
C ARG A 120 -10.36 5.71 1.00
N TYR A 121 -9.30 5.89 0.22
CA TYR A 121 -7.92 5.88 0.70
C TYR A 121 -7.34 7.29 0.79
N LEU A 122 -8.16 8.32 0.61
CA LEU A 122 -7.78 9.73 0.64
C LEU A 122 -8.67 10.47 1.65
N ASP A 123 -8.07 11.30 2.50
CA ASP A 123 -8.81 12.24 3.34
C ASP A 123 -9.17 13.51 2.54
N PHE A 124 -10.11 14.31 3.04
CA PHE A 124 -10.60 15.50 2.33
C PHE A 124 -9.49 16.47 1.90
N SER A 125 -8.46 16.66 2.73
CA SER A 125 -7.33 17.55 2.41
C SER A 125 -6.20 16.89 1.62
N THR A 126 -6.32 15.59 1.32
CA THR A 126 -5.25 14.77 0.75
C THR A 126 -5.55 14.41 -0.70
N THR A 127 -4.65 14.75 -1.62
CA THR A 127 -4.82 14.46 -3.05
C THR A 127 -4.02 13.25 -3.53
N TYR A 128 -3.06 12.79 -2.72
CA TYR A 128 -2.18 11.68 -3.03
C TYR A 128 -1.78 10.95 -1.75
N LEU A 129 -1.75 9.61 -1.83
CA LEU A 129 -1.18 8.72 -0.83
C LEU A 129 -0.29 7.71 -1.55
N GLU A 130 0.92 7.50 -1.04
CA GLU A 130 1.74 6.33 -1.35
C GLU A 130 2.16 5.66 -0.04
N TYR A 131 1.77 4.40 0.10
CA TYR A 131 2.13 3.51 1.17
C TYR A 131 2.99 2.39 0.56
N ASP A 132 4.21 2.20 1.03
CA ASP A 132 5.18 1.28 0.42
C ASP A 132 5.98 0.58 1.53
N LEU A 133 5.54 -0.64 1.86
CA LEU A 133 6.19 -1.56 2.78
C LEU A 133 6.88 -2.65 1.97
N GLY A 134 8.20 -2.75 2.08
CA GLY A 134 8.96 -3.74 1.34
C GLY A 134 10.38 -3.85 1.83
N ARG A 135 11.25 -4.44 1.00
CA ARG A 135 12.68 -4.59 1.26
C ARG A 135 13.46 -3.79 0.21
N GLU A 136 14.41 -2.97 0.65
CA GLU A 136 15.24 -2.15 -0.24
C GLU A 136 16.71 -2.53 -0.08
N TYR A 137 17.44 -2.60 -1.20
CA TYR A 137 18.87 -2.87 -1.19
C TYR A 137 19.64 -1.61 -0.80
N LEU A 138 20.53 -1.76 0.19
CA LEU A 138 21.41 -0.72 0.70
C LEU A 138 22.54 -0.48 -0.31
N LYS A 139 22.53 0.69 -0.96
CA LYS A 139 23.50 1.07 -2.00
C LYS A 139 24.88 1.43 -1.45
N ASP A 140 24.94 1.75 -0.16
CA ASP A 140 26.11 2.19 0.60
C ASP A 140 26.93 1.04 1.19
N ARG A 141 26.44 -0.21 1.10
CA ARG A 141 27.11 -1.39 1.65
C ARG A 141 27.40 -2.43 0.57
N PRO A 142 28.63 -2.96 0.48
CA PRO A 142 28.93 -4.07 -0.41
C PRO A 142 28.15 -5.34 0.01
N GLY A 143 27.76 -6.16 -0.97
CA GLY A 143 27.20 -7.49 -0.72
C GLY A 143 25.68 -7.64 -0.79
N PHE A 144 24.96 -6.78 -1.53
CA PHE A 144 23.48 -6.84 -1.65
C PHE A 144 22.77 -6.84 -0.28
N ALA A 145 23.33 -6.13 0.69
CA ALA A 145 22.66 -5.93 1.97
C ALA A 145 21.30 -5.28 1.70
N SER A 146 20.25 -5.77 2.34
CA SER A 146 18.91 -5.25 2.18
C SER A 146 18.23 -5.16 3.52
N GLU A 147 17.35 -4.18 3.66
CA GLU A 147 16.66 -3.90 4.90
C GLU A 147 15.18 -3.68 4.60
N ARG A 148 14.32 -4.11 5.53
CA ARG A 148 12.89 -3.82 5.44
C ARG A 148 12.63 -2.33 5.68
N ARG A 149 11.90 -1.71 4.78
CA ARG A 149 11.64 -0.27 4.75
C ARG A 149 10.17 0.00 4.55
N PHE A 150 9.64 0.90 5.36
CA PHE A 150 8.34 1.50 5.18
C PHE A 150 8.48 2.95 4.72
N LYS A 151 7.89 3.28 3.58
CA LYS A 151 7.80 4.63 3.03
C LYS A 151 6.33 5.04 2.99
N LEU A 152 6.05 6.23 3.51
CA LEU A 152 4.73 6.84 3.46
C LEU A 152 4.85 8.24 2.89
N THR A 153 4.06 8.55 1.87
CA THR A 153 4.01 9.88 1.25
C THR A 153 2.56 10.33 1.14
N ILE A 154 2.29 11.57 1.56
CA ILE A 154 0.99 12.20 1.38
C ILE A 154 1.15 13.59 0.77
N HIS A 155 0.21 14.00 -0.08
CA HIS A 155 0.11 15.38 -0.55
C HIS A 155 -1.09 16.05 0.10
N VAL A 156 -0.84 17.12 0.86
CA VAL A 156 -1.83 17.92 1.59
C VAL A 156 -1.85 19.32 1.01
N GLN A 157 -2.98 19.71 0.40
CA GLN A 157 -3.17 21.07 -0.16
C GLN A 157 -2.01 21.53 -1.08
N GLY A 158 -1.51 20.64 -1.95
CA GLY A 158 -0.42 20.96 -2.89
C GLY A 158 1.00 20.92 -2.30
N ARG A 159 1.15 20.51 -1.03
CA ARG A 159 2.43 20.30 -0.36
C ARG A 159 2.61 18.82 -0.02
N GLY A 160 3.84 18.34 0.06
CA GLY A 160 4.18 16.94 0.31
C GLY A 160 4.81 16.71 1.68
N LEU A 161 4.38 15.62 2.33
CA LEU A 161 5.04 15.02 3.49
C LEU A 161 5.46 13.60 3.11
N LYS A 162 6.68 13.21 3.48
CA LYS A 162 7.21 11.87 3.26
C LYS A 162 8.03 11.41 4.45
N THR A 163 7.81 10.18 4.86
CA THR A 163 8.63 9.50 5.87
C THR A 163 9.23 8.23 5.26
N VAL A 164 10.46 7.92 5.64
CA VAL A 164 11.12 6.66 5.34
C VAL A 164 11.61 6.05 6.66
N HIS A 165 11.10 4.87 6.99
CA HIS A 165 11.44 4.15 8.20
C HIS A 165 12.08 2.82 7.85
N TRP A 166 13.35 2.69 8.21
CA TRP A 166 14.15 1.48 8.08
C TRP A 166 13.93 0.62 9.31
N LEU A 167 13.15 -0.46 9.17
CA LEU A 167 12.54 -1.17 10.29
C LEU A 167 13.53 -2.00 11.12
N GLU A 168 14.64 -2.45 10.52
CA GLU A 168 15.63 -3.27 11.22
C GLU A 168 16.61 -2.41 12.03
N SER A 169 16.98 -1.24 11.49
CA SER A 169 17.87 -0.26 12.11
C SER A 169 17.15 0.77 12.97
N GLY A 170 15.82 0.90 12.84
CA GLY A 170 15.02 1.95 13.45
C GLY A 170 15.29 3.35 12.90
N ARG A 171 16.09 3.47 11.81
CA ARG A 171 16.43 4.77 11.23
C ARG A 171 15.20 5.39 10.58
N GLY A 172 14.88 6.61 11.01
CA GLY A 172 13.81 7.42 10.46
C GLY A 172 14.32 8.62 9.68
N GLU A 173 13.73 8.88 8.52
CA GLU A 173 14.01 10.04 7.70
C GLU A 173 12.69 10.74 7.36
N VAL A 174 12.70 12.06 7.36
CA VAL A 174 11.55 12.88 6.98
C VAL A 174 11.92 13.83 5.86
N TYR A 175 10.97 14.02 4.95
CA TYR A 175 11.12 14.89 3.80
C TYR A 175 9.86 15.72 3.63
N ALA A 176 10.04 17.00 3.35
CA ALA A 176 8.98 17.93 3.04
C ALA A 176 9.14 18.47 1.62
N SER A 177 8.03 18.85 1.02
CA SER A 177 7.99 19.46 -0.31
C SER A 177 6.95 20.57 -0.35
N PRO A 178 7.35 21.84 -0.55
CA PRO A 178 6.40 22.96 -0.66
C PRO A 178 5.53 22.92 -1.93
N ASP A 179 5.95 22.16 -2.95
CA ASP A 179 5.31 22.09 -4.27
C ASP A 179 4.92 20.66 -4.69
N SER A 180 5.09 19.68 -3.79
CA SER A 180 4.91 18.24 -4.06
C SER A 180 5.81 17.66 -5.17
N VAL A 181 6.83 18.39 -5.63
CA VAL A 181 7.75 17.99 -6.69
C VAL A 181 9.17 17.89 -6.14
N ASN A 182 9.64 18.95 -5.49
CA ASN A 182 10.99 19.07 -4.96
C ASN A 182 11.00 18.66 -3.49
N TRP A 183 11.73 17.58 -3.17
CA TRP A 183 11.78 17.01 -1.83
C TRP A 183 13.09 17.40 -1.12
N GLY A 184 12.97 17.95 0.09
CA GLY A 184 14.10 18.28 0.96
C GLY A 184 13.97 17.65 2.33
N GLN A 185 15.10 17.31 2.96
CA GLN A 185 15.16 16.92 4.37
C GLN A 185 15.10 18.17 5.25
N ASP A 186 13.89 18.70 5.45
CA ASP A 186 13.65 19.89 6.30
C ASP A 186 12.59 19.55 7.37
N ILE A 187 13.07 19.33 8.60
CA ILE A 187 12.21 19.01 9.75
C ILE A 187 11.28 20.19 10.10
N GLY A 188 11.74 21.43 9.93
CA GLY A 188 10.96 22.63 10.24
C GLY A 188 9.77 22.77 9.30
N GLU A 189 10.02 22.66 8.00
CA GLU A 189 8.97 22.68 6.98
C GLU A 189 8.03 21.46 7.12
N PHE A 190 8.57 20.27 7.41
CA PHE A 190 7.78 19.08 7.68
C PHE A 190 6.81 19.30 8.85
N ARG A 191 7.29 19.80 9.99
CA ARG A 191 6.47 20.13 11.16
C ARG A 191 5.40 21.16 10.83
N ARG A 192 5.72 22.18 10.04
CA ARG A 192 4.77 23.22 9.62
C ARG A 192 3.62 22.63 8.81
N ILE A 193 3.93 21.87 7.76
CA ILE A 193 2.92 21.22 6.91
C ILE A 193 2.10 20.21 7.72
N LEU A 194 2.74 19.37 8.54
CA LEU A 194 2.06 18.41 9.41
C LEU A 194 1.17 19.11 10.47
N GLY A 195 1.59 20.28 10.94
CA GLY A 195 0.86 21.13 11.87
C GLY A 195 -0.42 21.71 11.27
N GLU A 196 -0.48 21.88 9.96
CA GLU A 196 -1.67 22.34 9.21
C GLU A 196 -2.55 21.16 8.75
N PHE A 197 -2.00 19.94 8.71
CA PHE A 197 -2.74 18.74 8.39
C PHE A 197 -3.78 18.41 9.48
N ARG A 198 -5.07 18.42 9.10
CA ARG A 198 -6.21 18.21 9.99
C ARG A 198 -7.07 17.05 9.46
N PRO A 199 -6.60 15.80 9.63
CA PRO A 199 -7.29 14.64 9.09
C PRO A 199 -8.64 14.42 9.76
N THR A 200 -9.65 14.10 8.95
CA THR A 200 -11.01 13.82 9.43
C THR A 200 -11.25 12.34 9.68
N SER A 201 -10.63 11.48 8.88
CA SER A 201 -10.74 10.02 9.00
C SER A 201 -9.75 9.44 10.02
N ARG A 202 -10.18 8.40 10.74
CA ARG A 202 -9.34 7.67 11.71
C ARG A 202 -8.03 7.16 11.09
N ALA A 203 -8.11 6.65 9.86
CA ALA A 203 -6.93 6.12 9.17
C ALA A 203 -5.87 7.20 8.91
N PHE A 204 -6.29 8.44 8.61
CA PHE A 204 -5.35 9.54 8.43
C PHE A 204 -4.94 10.22 9.74
N GLN A 205 -5.73 10.09 10.81
CA GLN A 205 -5.28 10.44 12.16
C GLN A 205 -4.10 9.55 12.58
N GLU A 206 -4.20 8.24 12.34
CA GLU A 206 -3.10 7.27 12.56
C GLU A 206 -1.85 7.65 11.75
N ILE A 207 -2.01 8.00 10.46
CA ILE A 207 -0.90 8.50 9.62
C ILE A 207 -0.26 9.75 10.22
N ARG A 208 -1.07 10.71 10.67
CA ARG A 208 -0.57 11.96 11.26
C ARG A 208 0.20 11.70 12.55
N GLU A 209 -0.33 10.85 13.43
CA GLU A 209 0.32 10.44 14.68
C GLU A 209 1.66 9.76 14.40
N TYR A 210 1.68 8.83 13.45
CA TYR A 210 2.88 8.16 12.99
C TYR A 210 3.93 9.15 12.47
N MET A 211 3.56 10.06 11.57
CA MET A 211 4.48 11.07 11.04
C MET A 211 4.98 12.02 12.13
N ASN A 212 4.15 12.34 13.12
CA ASN A 212 4.51 13.22 14.23
C ASN A 212 5.59 12.58 15.14
N ALA A 213 5.63 11.24 15.25
CA ALA A 213 6.63 10.53 16.04
C ALA A 213 8.08 10.74 15.55
N PHE A 214 8.28 11.04 14.25
CA PHE A 214 9.61 11.30 13.69
C PHE A 214 10.14 12.70 14.02
N VAL A 215 9.26 13.60 14.43
CA VAL A 215 9.59 15.02 14.63
C VAL A 215 9.22 15.51 16.02
N SER A 216 8.78 14.63 16.92
CA SER A 216 8.56 14.95 18.33
C SER A 216 9.84 14.69 19.12
N PRO A 217 10.23 15.57 20.06
CA PRO A 217 11.42 15.39 20.90
C PRO A 217 11.36 14.16 21.80
#